data_AF-A0A0Z8JGF4-F1
#
_entry.id   AF-A0A0Z8JGF4-F1
#
_cell.length_a   1.000
_cell.length_b   1.000
_cell.length_c   1.000
_cell.angle_alpha   90.00
_cell.angle_beta   90.00
_cell.angle_gamma   90.00
#
_symmetry.space_group_name_H-M   'P 1'
#
loop_
_entity.id
_entity.type
_entity.pdbx_description
1 polymer ?
#
loop_
_entity_poly.entity_id
_entity_poly.type
_entity_poly.pdbx_seq_one_letter_code
_entity_poly.pdbx_strand_id
1 'polypeptide(L)' 'MTGSYKEYCEFCEARYSGKFTRKEGEGLFEAFDRYLEEKVDNGKV' A
#
# COMPACT_ATOMS: atom_id res chain seq x y z
N MET A 1 2.13 -2.63 10.43
CA MET A 1 2.60 -4.03 10.21
C MET A 1 3.98 -3.96 9.57
N THR A 2 4.85 -4.97 9.67
CA THR A 2 6.15 -4.94 8.94
C THR A 2 5.97 -5.50 7.54
N GLY A 3 5.72 -4.64 6.56
CA GLY A 3 5.72 -5.02 5.14
C GLY A 3 7.13 -5.36 4.65
N SER A 4 7.21 -6.32 3.72
CA SER A 4 8.44 -6.73 3.05
C SER A 4 8.88 -5.70 2.00
N TYR A 5 10.15 -5.76 1.60
CA TYR A 5 10.68 -4.95 0.50
C TYR A 5 9.89 -5.17 -0.81
N LYS A 6 9.46 -6.40 -1.08
CA LYS A 6 8.65 -6.73 -2.26
C LYS A 6 7.30 -6.01 -2.22
N GLU A 7 6.60 -6.04 -1.10
CA GLU A 7 5.32 -5.35 -0.96
C GLU A 7 5.47 -3.83 -1.08
N TYR A 8 6.59 -3.28 -0.61
CA TYR A 8 6.90 -1.87 -0.81
C TYR A 8 7.13 -1.52 -2.30
N CYS A 9 7.80 -2.38 -3.06
CA CYS A 9 7.92 -2.21 -4.52
C CYS A 9 6.54 -2.25 -5.21
N GLU A 10 5.69 -3.22 -4.85
CA GLU A 10 4.33 -3.34 -5.40
C GLU A 10 3.45 -2.13 -5.04
N PHE A 11 3.59 -1.59 -3.82
CA PHE A 11 2.98 -0.33 -3.40
C PHE A 11 3.45 0.85 -4.26
N CYS A 12 4.75 0.95 -4.52
CA CYS A 12 5.30 2.00 -5.37
C CYS A 12 4.76 1.91 -6.81
N GLU A 13 4.73 0.72 -7.40
CA GLU A 13 4.14 0.49 -8.72
C GLU A 13 2.66 0.85 -8.76
N ALA A 14 1.88 0.44 -7.75
CA ALA A 14 0.46 0.80 -7.64
C ALA A 14 0.27 2.32 -7.56
N ARG A 15 1.16 3.02 -6.86
CA ARG A 15 1.12 4.49 -6.75
C ARG A 15 1.47 5.19 -8.06
N TYR A 16 2.56 4.79 -8.72
CA TYR A 16 2.98 5.42 -9.99
C TYR A 16 2.04 5.08 -11.16
N SER A 17 1.37 3.94 -11.12
CA SER A 17 0.34 3.56 -12.10
C SER A 17 -1.04 4.18 -11.83
N GLY A 18 -1.22 4.89 -10.70
CA GLY A 18 -2.49 5.50 -10.31
C GLY A 18 -3.53 4.50 -9.77
N LYS A 19 -3.17 3.23 -9.60
CA LYS A 19 -4.04 2.20 -8.99
C LYS A 19 -4.21 2.40 -7.48
N PHE A 20 -3.27 3.09 -6.85
CA PHE A 20 -3.32 3.45 -5.44
C PHE A 20 -2.96 4.92 -5.24
N THR A 21 -3.88 5.69 -4.66
CA THR A 21 -3.69 7.12 -4.43
C THR A 21 -3.62 7.39 -2.93
N ARG A 22 -2.68 8.26 -2.55
CA ARG A 22 -2.56 8.73 -1.17
C ARG A 22 -3.72 9.68 -0.85
N LYS A 23 -4.22 9.61 0.38
CA LYS A 23 -5.19 10.58 0.90
C LYS A 23 -4.50 11.90 1.21
N GLU A 24 -5.27 12.98 1.23
CA GLU A 24 -4.74 14.28 1.66
C GLU A 24 -4.29 14.20 3.13
N GLY A 25 -3.09 14.70 3.42
CA GLY A 25 -2.48 14.61 4.75
C GLY A 25 -1.85 13.26 5.12
N GLU A 26 -1.97 12.24 4.25
CA GLU A 26 -1.43 10.89 4.53
C GLU A 26 0.08 10.81 4.27
N GLY A 27 0.82 10.37 5.28
CA GLY A 27 2.25 10.06 5.19
C GLY A 27 2.53 8.88 4.25
N LEU A 28 3.78 8.79 3.76
CA LEU A 28 4.15 7.69 2.86
C LEU A 28 4.02 6.31 3.51
N PHE A 29 4.44 6.20 4.78
CA PHE A 29 4.38 4.93 5.52
C PHE A 29 2.96 4.59 5.98
N GLU A 30 2.14 5.59 6.32
CA GLU A 30 0.71 5.37 6.60
C GLU A 30 -0.03 4.85 5.37
N ALA A 31 0.26 5.44 4.20
CA ALA A 31 -0.26 4.97 2.92
C ALA A 31 0.21 3.54 2.60
N PHE A 32 1.43 3.17 2.99
CA PHE A 32 1.95 1.81 2.81
C PHE A 32 1.27 0.82 3.75
N ASP A 33 1.11 1.14 5.04
CA ASP A 33 0.36 0.30 5.99
C ASP A 33 -1.07 0.08 5.49
N ARG A 34 -1.76 1.13 5.01
CA ARG A 34 -3.10 1.01 4.41
C ARG A 34 -3.10 0.13 3.16
N TYR A 35 -2.11 0.26 2.28
CA TYR A 35 -1.99 -0.60 1.11
C TYR A 35 -1.86 -2.08 1.50
N LEU A 36 -1.12 -2.40 2.57
CA LEU A 36 -1.01 -3.75 3.10
C LEU A 36 -2.33 -4.24 3.69
N GLU A 37 -3.02 -3.41 4.47
CA GLU A 37 -4.34 -3.73 5.04
C GLU A 37 -5.38 -4.02 3.94
N GLU A 38 -5.43 -3.19 2.89
CA GLU A 38 -6.33 -3.36 1.74
C GLU A 38 -5.99 -4.63 0.93
N LYS A 39 -4.71 -5.04 0.89
CA LYS A 39 -4.28 -6.30 0.26
C LYS A 39 -4.67 -7.52 1.07
N VAL A 40 -4.49 -7.47 2.39
CA VAL A 40 -4.89 -8.57 3.30
C VAL A 40 -6.41 -8.76 3.25
N ASP A 41 -7.19 -7.68 3.22
CA ASP A 41 -8.66 -7.79 3.18
C ASP A 41 -9.20 -8.28 1.82
N ASN A 42 -8.56 -7.92 0.70
CA ASN A 42 -8.85 -8.47 -0.64
C ASN A 42 -8.31 -9.89 -0.86
N GLY A 43 -7.46 -10.38 0.04
CA GLY A 43 -6.81 -11.67 -0.02
C GLY A 43 -7.39 -12.71 0.92
N LYS A 44 -8.64 -12.57 1.41
CA LYS A 44 -9.29 -13.55 2.31
C LYS A 44 -9.19 -14.99 1.78
N VAL A 45 -8.13 -15.67 2.20
CA VAL A 45 -8.09 -16.96 2.93
C VAL A 45 -7.09 -16.79 4.06
#